data_AF-A0A3P7LRT7-F1
#
_entry.id   AF-A0A3P7LRT7-F1
#
_cell.length_a   1.000
_cell.length_b   1.000
_cell.length_c   1.000
_cell.angle_alpha   90.00
_cell.angle_beta   90.00
_cell.angle_gamma   90.00
#
_symmetry.space_group_name_H-M   'P 1'
#
loop_
_entity.id
_entity.type
_entity.pdbx_description
1 polymer ?
#
loop_
_entity_poly.entity_id
_entity_poly.type
_entity_poly.pdbx_seq_one_letter_code
_entity_poly.pdbx_strand_id
1 'polypeptide(L)'
;MVPIVYGPPKEEYEVLTPPNSFIHVDDFATVNELVGYLEYLDQNDTAYATYFAWKEYGKIVVSPLMPAHSFYCGMWYLSKQKPA
;
A
#
# COMPACT_ATOMS: atom_id res chain seq x y z
N MET A 1 -4.93 2.17 8.60
CA MET A 1 -4.79 0.74 8.31
C MET A 1 -3.83 0.56 7.14
N VAL A 2 -2.95 -0.44 7.24
CA VAL A 2 -2.00 -0.83 6.19
C VAL A 2 -2.47 -2.18 5.63
N PRO A 3 -2.66 -2.33 4.31
CA PRO A 3 -3.03 -3.61 3.70
C PRO A 3 -1.89 -4.63 3.81
N ILE A 4 -2.22 -5.86 4.16
CA ILE A 4 -1.36 -7.04 3.98
C ILE A 4 -1.94 -7.81 2.79
N VAL A 5 -1.15 -8.00 1.74
CA VAL A 5 -1.63 -8.52 0.44
C VAL A 5 -0.95 -9.83 0.07
N TYR A 6 -1.68 -10.67 -0.66
CA TYR A 6 -1.27 -11.99 -1.12
C TYR A 6 -1.91 -12.28 -2.49
N GLY A 7 -1.25 -13.06 -3.34
CA GLY A 7 -1.77 -13.50 -4.64
C GLY A 7 -0.84 -13.14 -5.80
N PRO A 8 -1.13 -12.08 -6.59
CA PRO A 8 -0.24 -11.61 -7.64
C PRO A 8 1.18 -11.31 -7.16
N PRO A 9 2.19 -11.36 -8.04
CA PRO A 9 3.56 -10.93 -7.73
C PRO A 9 3.59 -9.49 -7.20
N LYS A 10 4.51 -9.21 -6.29
CA LYS A 10 4.69 -7.90 -5.65
C LYS A 10 4.83 -6.78 -6.68
N GLU A 11 5.52 -7.06 -7.78
CA GLU A 11 5.81 -6.10 -8.84
C GLU A 11 4.51 -5.54 -9.47
N GLU A 12 3.46 -6.36 -9.56
CA GLU A 12 2.16 -5.90 -10.06
C GLU A 12 1.53 -4.88 -9.11
N TYR A 13 1.66 -5.07 -7.80
CA TYR A 13 1.19 -4.10 -6.81
C TYR A 13 2.02 -2.81 -6.84
N GLU A 14 3.35 -2.91 -6.97
CA GLU A 14 4.23 -1.73 -7.01
C GLU A 14 3.94 -0.81 -8.21
N VAL A 15 3.53 -1.38 -9.36
CA VAL A 15 3.10 -0.61 -10.52
C VAL A 15 1.77 0.10 -10.28
N LEU A 16 0.89 -0.51 -9.48
CA LEU A 16 -0.51 -0.11 -9.31
C LEU A 16 -0.82 0.68 -8.04
N THR A 17 0.10 0.73 -7.08
CA THR A 17 -0.14 1.32 -5.77
C THR A 17 0.90 2.38 -5.45
N PRO A 18 0.60 3.32 -4.54
CA PRO A 18 1.62 4.24 -4.07
C PRO A 18 2.80 3.48 -3.43
N PRO A 19 4.04 4.00 -3.53
CA PRO A 19 5.20 3.34 -2.95
C PRO A 19 5.04 3.21 -1.43
N ASN A 20 5.54 2.10 -0.87
CA ASN A 20 5.49 1.81 0.56
C ASN A 20 4.08 1.91 1.17
N SER A 21 3.03 1.46 0.47
CA SER A 21 1.64 1.57 0.93
C SER A 21 1.01 0.26 1.39
N PHE A 22 1.72 -0.87 1.26
CA PHE A 22 1.25 -2.21 1.59
C PHE A 22 2.40 -3.09 2.09
N ILE A 23 2.06 -4.22 2.72
CA ILE A 23 2.98 -5.29 3.11
C ILE A 23 2.67 -6.49 2.22
N HIS A 24 3.66 -6.98 1.46
CA HIS A 24 3.51 -8.20 0.68
C HIS A 24 3.86 -9.42 1.53
N VAL A 25 3.05 -10.47 1.50
CA VAL A 25 3.36 -11.69 2.27
C VAL A 25 4.69 -12.32 1.81
N ASP A 26 4.97 -12.30 0.51
CA ASP A 26 6.19 -12.87 -0.06
C ASP A 26 7.48 -12.06 0.22
N ASP A 27 7.38 -10.93 0.91
CA ASP A 27 8.55 -10.22 1.45
C ASP A 27 9.22 -10.98 2.61
N PHE A 28 8.54 -12.00 3.14
CA PHE A 28 8.98 -12.78 4.29
C PHE A 28 9.14 -14.24 3.88
N ALA A 29 10.21 -14.89 4.33
CA ALA A 29 10.46 -16.29 4.01
C ALA A 29 9.48 -17.23 4.75
N THR A 30 8.95 -16.77 5.90
CA THR A 30 7.98 -17.52 6.70
C THR A 30 6.90 -16.62 7.29
N VAL A 31 5.75 -17.21 7.63
CA VAL A 31 4.66 -16.50 8.33
C VAL A 31 5.12 -15.97 9.69
N ASN A 32 6.02 -16.67 10.39
CA ASN A 32 6.55 -16.20 11.67
C ASN A 32 7.37 -14.91 11.54
N GLU A 33 8.12 -14.75 10.44
CA GLU A 33 8.84 -13.50 10.15
C GLU A 33 7.86 -12.36 9.88
N LEU A 34 6.78 -12.61 9.14
CA LEU A 34 5.72 -11.63 8.94
C LEU A 34 5.09 -11.23 10.28
N VAL A 35 4.74 -12.19 11.15
CA VAL A 35 4.18 -11.91 12.49
C VAL A 35 5.15 -11.05 13.31
N GLY A 36 6.44 -11.42 13.36
CA GLY A 36 7.44 -10.62 14.08
C GLY A 36 7.59 -9.20 13.53
N TYR A 37 7.45 -9.02 12.21
CA TYR A 37 7.44 -7.69 11.62
C TYR A 37 6.18 -6.89 11.99
N LEU A 38 5.01 -7.53 12.05
CA LEU A 38 3.77 -6.88 12.48
C LEU A 38 3.83 -6.47 13.96
N GLU A 39 4.39 -7.30 14.83
CA GLU A 39 4.63 -6.96 16.24
C GLU A 39 5.60 -5.77 16.39
N TYR A 40 6.66 -5.73 15.58
CA TYR A 40 7.55 -4.58 15.51
C TYR A 40 6.81 -3.30 15.10
N LEU A 41 5.94 -3.37 14.08
CA LEU A 41 5.17 -2.22 13.63
C LEU A 41 4.16 -1.74 14.68
N ASP A 42 3.54 -2.65 15.42
CA ASP A 42 2.59 -2.33 16.50
C ASP A 42 3.26 -1.54 17.63
N GLN A 43 4.55 -1.82 17.90
CA GLN A 43 5.32 -1.15 18.96
C GLN A 43 6.08 0.09 18.48
N ASN A 44 6.12 0.36 17.17
CA ASN A 44 6.90 1.43 16.58
C ASN A 44 6.05 2.31 15.66
N ASP A 45 5.41 3.31 16.26
CA ASP A 45 4.58 4.30 15.57
C ASP A 45 5.32 5.00 14.43
N THR A 46 6.63 5.25 14.57
CA THR A 46 7.42 5.91 13.53
C THR A 46 7.54 5.02 12.30
N ALA A 47 7.85 3.73 12.50
CA ALA A 47 7.92 2.76 11.41
C ALA A 47 6.54 2.54 10.77
N TYR A 48 5.49 2.40 11.57
CA TYR A 48 4.12 2.27 11.07
C TYR A 48 3.67 3.49 10.26
N ALA A 49 4.01 4.70 10.72
CA ALA A 49 3.67 5.95 10.04
C ALA A 49 4.26 6.05 8.62
N THR A 50 5.41 5.41 8.35
CA THR A 50 6.03 5.41 7.01
C THR A 50 5.12 4.84 5.93
N TYR A 51 4.21 3.93 6.28
CA TYR A 51 3.23 3.34 5.36
C TYR A 51 2.13 4.31 4.91
N PHE A 52 2.07 5.50 5.51
CA PHE A 52 1.08 6.54 5.19
C PHE A 52 1.69 7.76 4.51
N ALA A 53 3.01 7.79 4.28
CA ALA A 53 3.70 8.89 3.63
C ALA A 53 3.11 9.21 2.24
N TRP A 54 2.59 8.19 1.54
CA TRP A 54 1.94 8.38 0.25
C TRP A 54 0.74 9.35 0.27
N LYS A 55 0.10 9.56 1.43
CA LYS A 55 -1.05 10.47 1.57
C LYS A 55 -0.67 11.95 1.39
N GLU A 56 0.60 12.29 1.53
CA GLU A 56 1.09 13.64 1.28
C GLU A 56 1.08 13.98 -0.22
N TYR A 57 1.12 12.97 -1.09
CA TYR A 57 1.19 13.13 -2.55
C TYR A 57 -0.18 13.11 -3.23
N GLY A 58 -1.27 12.83 -2.52
CA GLY A 58 -2.61 12.85 -3.13
C GLY A 58 -3.70 12.21 -2.28
N LYS A 59 -4.94 12.30 -2.78
CA LYS A 59 -6.12 11.65 -2.18
C LYS A 59 -6.66 10.59 -3.13
N ILE A 60 -7.07 9.46 -2.58
CA ILE A 60 -7.84 8.46 -3.32
C ILE A 60 -9.23 9.06 -3.59
N VAL A 61 -9.52 9.36 -4.85
CA VAL A 61 -10.86 9.76 -5.27
C VAL A 61 -11.56 8.53 -5.82
N VAL A 62 -12.50 8.00 -5.05
CA VAL A 62 -13.37 6.93 -5.53
C VAL A 62 -14.50 7.60 -6.32
N SER A 63 -14.42 7.55 -7.65
CA SER A 63 -15.51 8.02 -8.51
C SER A 63 -16.66 7.00 -8.48
N PRO A 64 -17.93 7.40 -8.22
CA PRO A 64 -19.07 6.50 -8.27
C PRO A 64 -19.29 5.83 -9.63
N LEU A 65 -18.66 6.36 -10.68
CA LEU A 65 -18.78 5.91 -12.06
C LEU A 65 -17.68 4.92 -12.49
N MET A 66 -16.68 4.63 -11.63
CA MET A 66 -15.64 3.66 -11.97
C MET A 66 -16.07 2.25 -11.55
N PRO A 67 -16.15 1.28 -12.48
CA PRO A 67 -16.43 -0.11 -12.13
C PRO A 67 -15.32 -0.64 -11.22
N ALA A 68 -15.71 -1.49 -10.27
CA ALA A 68 -14.84 -2.02 -9.21
C ALA A 68 -13.55 -2.71 -9.72
N HIS A 69 -13.49 -3.10 -10.99
CA HIS A 69 -12.29 -3.70 -11.58
C HIS A 69 -11.16 -2.69 -11.88
N SER A 70 -11.41 -1.38 -11.78
CA SER A 70 -10.42 -0.32 -12.08
C SER A 70 -9.92 0.44 -10.84
N PHE A 71 -10.18 -0.06 -9.62
CA PHE A 71 -9.76 0.60 -8.37
C PHE A 71 -8.25 0.89 -8.33
N TYR A 72 -7.44 -0.02 -8.85
CA TYR A 72 -5.99 0.09 -8.82
C TYR A 72 -5.44 1.18 -9.75
N CYS A 73 -5.90 1.25 -11.01
CA CYS A 73 -5.42 2.27 -11.97
C CYS A 73 -5.81 3.71 -11.59
N GLY A 74 -7.02 3.91 -11.03
CA GLY A 74 -7.49 5.24 -10.64
C GLY A 74 -6.73 5.82 -9.43
N MET A 75 -6.36 4.95 -8.48
CA MET A 75 -5.64 5.34 -7.26
C MET A 75 -4.20 5.79 -7.53
N TRP A 76 -3.47 5.09 -8.39
CA TRP A 76 -2.09 5.44 -8.73
C TRP A 76 -1.99 6.73 -9.55
N TYR A 77 -2.85 6.90 -10.56
CA TYR A 77 -2.87 8.10 -11.41
C TYR A 77 -3.04 9.40 -10.62
N LEU A 78 -3.86 9.39 -9.56
CA LEU A 78 -4.07 10.54 -8.68
C LEU A 78 -2.89 10.76 -7.73
N SER A 79 -2.21 9.70 -7.28
CA SER A 79 -1.02 9.81 -6.39
C SER A 79 0.24 10.34 -7.11
N LYS A 80 0.30 10.26 -8.44
CA LYS A 80 1.40 10.82 -9.26
C LYS A 80 1.24 12.32 -9.56
N GLN A 81 0.11 12.94 -9.23
CA GLN A 81 -0.07 14.37 -9.37
C GLN A 81 0.62 15.07 -8.20
N LYS A 82 1.89 15.46 -8.39
CA LYS A 82 2.58 16.35 -7.44
C LYS A 82 1.70 17.58 -7.20
N PRO A 83 1.38 17.94 -5.94
CA PRO A 83 0.90 19.29 -5.68
C PRO A 83 2.00 20.27 -6.13
N ALA A 84 1.57 21.33 -6.83
CA ALA A 84 2.43 22.41 -7.29
C ALA A 84 3.10 23.14 -6.11
#